data_AF-A0A142WZC9-F1
#
_entry.id   AF-A0A142WZC9-F1
#
_cell.length_a   1.000
_cell.length_b   1.000
_cell.length_c   1.000
_cell.angle_alpha   90.00
_cell.angle_beta   90.00
_cell.angle_gamma   90.00
#
_symmetry.space_group_name_H-M   'P 1'
#
loop_
_entity.id
_entity.type
_entity.pdbx_description
1 polymer ?
#
loop_
_entity_poly.entity_id
_entity_poly.type
_entity_poly.pdbx_seq_one_letter_code
_entity_poly.pdbx_strand_id
1 'polypeptide(L)'
;MSHIVHIQTEVRDPIAVSNACNRLALPQPVSGEHQLFSSRVRGLGVRLPRWQYPVVCQTESGQLQYDNYEGRWGDPAELDRFLQGYAVEKAKLEARRQGHSVTEQALENGSIRLTVRVGG
;
A
#
# COMPACT_ATOMS: atom_id res chain seq x y z
N MET A 1 21.51 1.86 25.15
CA MET A 1 21.11 2.63 23.96
C MET A 1 20.89 1.62 22.84
N SER A 2 19.63 1.46 22.39
CA SER A 2 19.25 0.49 21.37
C SER A 2 19.13 1.24 20.03
N HIS A 3 19.94 0.87 19.05
CA HIS A 3 19.86 1.42 17.69
C HIS A 3 18.90 0.55 16.86
N ILE A 4 17.61 0.60 17.18
CA ILE A 4 16.59 -0.01 16.34
C ILE A 4 16.28 0.98 15.22
N VAL A 5 16.61 0.59 13.99
CA VAL A 5 16.18 1.31 12.78
C VAL A 5 14.75 0.86 12.45
N HIS A 6 13.80 1.78 12.50
CA HIS A 6 12.42 1.51 12.07
C HIS A 6 12.27 1.88 10.60
N ILE A 7 12.00 0.89 9.75
CA ILE A 7 11.71 1.09 8.32
C ILE A 7 10.19 1.04 8.17
N GLN A 8 9.58 2.19 7.85
CA GLN A 8 8.14 2.30 7.61
C GLN A 8 7.88 2.59 6.14
N THR A 9 6.96 1.85 5.52
CA THR A 9 6.53 2.10 4.14
C THR A 9 5.66 3.36 4.09
N GLU A 10 6.06 4.33 3.26
CA GLU A 10 5.28 5.54 3.03
C GLU A 10 4.43 5.44 1.75
N VAL A 11 3.14 5.69 1.88
CA VAL A 11 2.17 5.63 0.78
C VAL A 11 1.88 7.05 0.27
N ARG A 12 2.58 7.45 -0.80
CA ARG A 12 2.56 8.82 -1.34
C ARG A 12 1.97 8.93 -2.74
N ASP A 13 1.99 7.85 -3.52
CA ASP A 13 1.61 7.88 -4.94
C ASP A 13 0.17 7.36 -5.16
N PRO A 14 -0.80 8.23 -5.51
CA PRO A 14 -2.18 7.82 -5.74
C PRO A 14 -2.33 6.81 -6.89
N ILE A 15 -1.49 6.89 -7.92
CA ILE A 15 -1.55 5.98 -9.08
C ILE A 15 -1.09 4.59 -8.65
N ALA A 16 -0.02 4.51 -7.86
CA ALA A 16 0.43 3.24 -7.31
C ALA A 16 -0.63 2.61 -6.37
N VAL A 17 -1.35 3.43 -5.59
CA VAL A 17 -2.47 2.97 -4.74
C VAL A 17 -3.59 2.38 -5.60
N SER A 18 -4.03 3.10 -6.65
CA SER A 18 -5.07 2.61 -7.56
C SER A 18 -4.66 1.31 -8.27
N ASN A 19 -3.41 1.20 -8.70
CA ASN A 19 -2.87 -0.02 -9.31
C ASN A 19 -2.81 -1.18 -8.32
N ALA A 20 -2.45 -0.93 -7.06
CA ALA A 20 -2.48 -1.93 -6.01
C ALA A 20 -3.90 -2.45 -5.74
N CYS A 21 -4.90 -1.55 -5.72
CA CYS A 21 -6.31 -1.94 -5.63
C CYS A 21 -6.72 -2.82 -6.82
N ASN A 22 -6.37 -2.45 -8.05
CA ASN A 22 -6.65 -3.26 -9.24
C ASN A 22 -6.03 -4.66 -9.16
N ARG A 23 -4.75 -4.74 -8.76
CA ARG A 23 -4.02 -6.00 -8.59
C ARG A 23 -4.72 -6.95 -7.62
N LEU A 24 -5.28 -6.40 -6.54
CA LEU A 24 -5.95 -7.17 -5.48
C LEU A 24 -7.46 -7.30 -5.68
N ALA A 25 -7.98 -6.88 -6.84
CA ALA A 25 -9.41 -6.83 -7.14
C ALA A 25 -10.24 -6.07 -6.08
N LEU A 26 -9.66 -5.03 -5.49
CA LEU A 26 -10.31 -4.15 -4.52
C LEU A 26 -11.05 -3.01 -5.23
N PRO A 27 -12.08 -2.43 -4.59
CA PRO A 27 -12.68 -1.19 -5.07
C PRO A 27 -11.62 -0.09 -5.25
N GLN A 28 -11.81 0.74 -6.27
CA GLN A 28 -10.93 1.88 -6.50
C GLN A 28 -10.91 2.81 -5.29
N PRO A 29 -9.74 3.39 -4.96
CA PRO A 29 -9.60 4.24 -3.80
C PRO A 29 -10.37 5.54 -4.01
N VAL A 30 -11.01 6.04 -2.95
CA VAL A 30 -11.87 7.24 -3.01
C VAL A 30 -11.20 8.37 -2.23
N SER A 31 -10.97 9.50 -2.89
CA SER A 31 -10.50 10.73 -2.23
C SER A 31 -11.64 11.39 -1.47
N GLY A 32 -11.40 11.76 -0.21
CA GLY A 32 -12.41 12.44 0.61
C GLY A 32 -12.13 12.33 2.10
N GLU A 33 -13.14 12.64 2.91
CA GLU A 33 -13.13 12.38 4.35
C GLU A 33 -13.73 11.01 4.63
N HIS A 34 -13.00 10.22 5.42
CA HIS A 34 -13.38 8.87 5.78
C HIS A 34 -13.52 8.77 7.30
N GLN A 35 -14.57 8.10 7.75
CA GLN A 35 -14.81 7.84 9.17
C GLN A 35 -14.01 6.61 9.60
N LEU A 36 -13.16 6.79 10.60
CA LEU A 36 -12.52 5.73 11.39
C LEU A 36 -13.31 5.53 12.70
N PHE A 37 -12.82 4.70 13.62
CA PHE A 37 -13.57 4.38 14.83
C PHE A 37 -13.82 5.62 15.70
N SER A 38 -12.78 6.41 15.96
CA SER A 38 -12.84 7.57 16.86
C SER A 38 -12.60 8.91 16.17
N SER A 39 -12.31 8.92 14.87
CA SER A 39 -11.92 10.13 14.14
C SER A 39 -12.40 10.13 12.70
N ARG A 40 -12.39 11.32 12.08
CA ARG A 40 -12.50 11.48 10.63
C ARG A 40 -11.17 11.92 10.08
N VAL A 41 -10.74 11.25 9.03
CA VAL A 41 -9.45 11.53 8.39
C VAL A 41 -9.69 11.81 6.92
N ARG A 42 -9.09 12.90 6.42
CA ARG A 42 -9.08 13.20 4.99
C ARG A 42 -7.93 12.48 4.30
N GLY A 43 -8.20 11.90 3.15
CA GLY A 43 -7.20 11.25 2.32
C GLY A 43 -7.80 10.32 1.29
N LEU A 44 -6.96 9.41 0.80
CA LEU A 44 -7.33 8.42 -0.20
C LEU A 44 -7.73 7.12 0.50
N GLY A 45 -9.03 6.85 0.58
CA GLY A 45 -9.59 5.71 1.31
C GLY A 45 -9.62 4.43 0.48
N VAL A 46 -9.03 3.37 1.02
CA VAL A 46 -8.96 2.01 0.45
C VAL A 46 -9.80 1.06 1.31
N ARG A 47 -10.72 0.32 0.70
CA ARG A 47 -11.52 -0.70 1.41
C ARG A 47 -10.88 -2.07 1.26
N LEU A 48 -10.31 -2.57 2.36
CA LEU A 48 -9.74 -3.92 2.41
C LEU A 48 -10.82 -4.98 2.69
N PRO A 49 -10.62 -6.23 2.26
CA PRO A 49 -11.61 -7.30 2.45
C PRO A 49 -11.85 -7.57 3.93
N ARG A 50 -13.13 -7.62 4.35
CA ARG A 50 -13.54 -7.90 5.74
C ARG A 50 -13.03 -6.88 6.76
N TRP A 51 -12.65 -5.69 6.32
CA TRP A 51 -12.35 -4.58 7.22
C TRP A 51 -13.61 -3.77 7.52
N GLN A 52 -13.79 -3.36 8.78
CA GLN A 52 -14.92 -2.55 9.21
C GLN A 52 -14.78 -1.08 8.78
N TYR A 53 -13.55 -0.57 8.82
CA TYR A 53 -13.21 0.80 8.46
C TYR A 53 -12.21 0.81 7.29
N PRO A 54 -12.26 1.82 6.40
CA PRO A 54 -11.28 1.92 5.32
C PRO A 54 -9.89 2.27 5.87
N VAL A 55 -8.85 1.88 5.13
CA VAL A 55 -7.50 2.37 5.33
C VAL A 55 -7.37 3.69 4.57
N VAL A 56 -7.01 4.76 5.26
CA VAL A 56 -6.89 6.10 4.68
C VAL A 56 -5.42 6.41 4.41
N CYS A 57 -5.07 6.52 3.14
CA CYS A 57 -3.73 6.91 2.71
C CYS A 57 -3.62 8.44 2.67
N GLN A 58 -2.76 9.00 3.51
CA GLN A 58 -2.44 10.42 3.49
C GLN A 58 -1.23 10.64 2.59
N THR A 59 -1.49 10.86 1.29
CA THR A 59 -0.43 10.90 0.27
C THR A 59 0.59 12.04 0.46
N GLU A 60 0.20 13.12 1.13
CA GLU A 60 1.08 14.25 1.46
C GLU A 60 2.08 13.92 2.57
N SER A 61 1.62 13.28 3.66
CA SER A 61 2.48 12.88 4.77
C SER A 61 3.19 11.55 4.52
N GLY A 62 2.64 10.71 3.63
CA GLY A 62 3.06 9.33 3.42
C GLY A 62 2.50 8.35 4.45
N GLN A 63 1.69 8.82 5.40
CA GLN A 63 1.18 7.99 6.50
C GLN A 63 -0.10 7.24 6.10
N LEU A 64 -0.34 6.12 6.78
CA LEU A 64 -1.58 5.36 6.71
C LEU A 64 -2.33 5.52 8.03
N GLN A 65 -3.61 5.87 7.96
CA GLN A 65 -4.50 5.96 9.11
C GLN A 65 -5.55 4.86 9.01
N TYR A 66 -5.65 4.03 10.04
CA TYR A 66 -6.59 2.93 10.10
C TYR A 66 -6.81 2.45 11.53
N ASP A 67 -7.96 1.82 11.78
CA ASP A 67 -8.29 1.18 13.05
C ASP A 67 -8.64 -0.28 12.79
N ASN A 68 -7.80 -1.21 13.24
CA ASN A 68 -8.05 -2.64 13.13
C ASN A 68 -8.37 -3.31 14.49
N TYR A 69 -8.30 -2.58 15.61
CA TYR A 69 -8.53 -3.05 16.99
C TYR A 69 -7.94 -4.45 17.25
N GLU A 70 -6.60 -4.55 17.24
CA GLU A 70 -5.86 -5.81 17.42
C GLU A 70 -6.26 -6.92 16.43
N GLY A 71 -6.71 -6.53 15.23
CA GLY A 71 -7.16 -7.45 14.17
C GLY A 71 -8.65 -7.80 14.22
N ARG A 72 -9.41 -7.33 15.22
CA ARG A 72 -10.85 -7.60 15.33
C ARG A 72 -11.69 -6.92 14.26
N TRP A 73 -11.22 -5.81 13.70
CA TRP A 73 -11.91 -5.03 12.68
C TRP A 73 -11.27 -5.10 11.30
N GLY A 74 -10.29 -5.99 11.14
CA GLY A 74 -9.59 -6.17 9.89
C GLY A 74 -8.34 -7.01 10.08
N ASP A 75 -8.17 -8.03 9.24
CA ASP A 75 -6.99 -8.88 9.26
C ASP A 75 -5.75 -8.08 8.79
N PRO A 76 -4.70 -7.92 9.63
CA PRO A 76 -3.46 -7.25 9.24
C PRO A 76 -2.83 -7.82 7.96
N ALA A 77 -3.03 -9.10 7.67
CA ALA A 77 -2.49 -9.72 6.45
C ALA A 77 -3.10 -9.15 5.16
N GLU A 78 -4.32 -8.57 5.21
CA GLU A 78 -4.89 -7.85 4.05
C GLU A 78 -4.20 -6.49 3.86
N LEU A 79 -3.82 -5.82 4.95
CA LEU A 79 -3.04 -4.58 4.90
C LEU A 79 -1.63 -4.84 4.36
N ASP A 80 -0.97 -5.90 4.83
CA ASP A 80 0.36 -6.29 4.35
C ASP A 80 0.32 -6.65 2.85
N ARG A 81 -0.71 -7.37 2.40
CA ARG A 81 -0.92 -7.65 0.97
C ARG A 81 -1.11 -6.38 0.15
N PHE A 82 -1.89 -5.42 0.67
CA PHE A 82 -2.04 -4.11 0.04
C PHE A 82 -0.72 -3.35 -0.05
N LEU A 83 0.03 -3.27 1.04
CA LEU A 83 1.34 -2.61 1.10
C LEU A 83 2.35 -3.25 0.14
N GLN A 84 2.40 -4.58 0.09
CA GLN A 84 3.25 -5.32 -0.84
C GLN A 84 2.85 -5.02 -2.30
N GLY A 85 1.55 -4.99 -2.61
CA GLY A 85 1.04 -4.61 -3.93
C GLY A 85 1.41 -3.18 -4.30
N TYR A 86 1.23 -2.22 -3.38
CA TYR A 86 1.61 -0.82 -3.56
C TYR A 86 3.12 -0.68 -3.81
N ALA A 87 3.97 -1.35 -3.03
CA ALA A 87 5.42 -1.29 -3.18
C ALA A 87 5.85 -1.80 -4.57
N VAL A 88 5.22 -2.88 -5.05
CA VAL A 88 5.49 -3.40 -6.38
C VAL A 88 5.09 -2.42 -7.48
N GLU A 89 3.88 -1.89 -7.42
CA GLU A 89 3.39 -0.96 -8.43
C GLU A 89 4.18 0.36 -8.42
N LYS A 90 4.54 0.87 -7.23
CA LYS A 90 5.39 2.05 -7.11
C LYS A 90 6.79 1.82 -7.70
N ALA A 91 7.42 0.68 -7.40
CA ALA A 91 8.72 0.34 -7.95
C ALA A 91 8.70 0.22 -9.49
N LYS A 92 7.66 -0.42 -10.05
CA LYS A 92 7.46 -0.50 -11.50
C LYS A 92 7.27 0.88 -12.14
N LEU A 93 6.47 1.75 -11.53
CA LEU A 93 6.24 3.11 -12.03
C LEU A 93 7.54 3.91 -12.05
N GLU A 94 8.33 3.89 -10.98
CA GLU A 94 9.61 4.61 -10.94
C GLU A 94 10.64 4.05 -11.91
N ALA A 95 10.77 2.73 -12.02
CA ALA A 95 11.65 2.10 -12.98
C ALA A 95 11.28 2.48 -14.42
N ARG A 96 9.98 2.42 -14.76
CA ARG A 96 9.49 2.83 -16.08
C ARG A 96 9.75 4.31 -16.35
N ARG A 97 9.58 5.18 -15.35
CA ARG A 97 9.87 6.63 -15.46
C ARG A 97 11.35 6.90 -15.78
N GLN A 98 12.25 6.02 -15.33
CA GLN A 98 13.69 6.08 -15.60
C GLN A 98 14.11 5.30 -16.86
N GLY A 99 13.16 4.78 -17.64
CA GLY A 99 13.44 3.99 -18.84
C GLY A 99 13.95 2.57 -18.56
N HIS A 100 13.83 2.09 -17.32
CA HIS A 100 14.23 0.74 -16.94
C HIS A 100 13.08 -0.25 -17.14
N SER A 101 13.44 -1.50 -17.44
CA SER A 101 12.49 -2.60 -17.48
C SER A 101 12.46 -3.35 -16.14
N VAL A 102 11.31 -3.89 -15.76
CA VAL A 102 11.14 -4.64 -14.51
C VAL A 102 10.56 -6.01 -14.82
N THR A 103 11.15 -7.05 -14.25
CA THR A 103 10.59 -8.41 -14.23
C THR A 103 10.06 -8.71 -12.83
N GLU A 104 8.85 -9.25 -12.74
CA GLU A 104 8.22 -9.66 -11.48
C GLU A 104 8.17 -11.19 -11.40
N GLN A 105 8.52 -11.74 -10.23
CA GLN A 105 8.40 -13.16 -9.92
C GLN A 105 7.75 -13.35 -8.54
N ALA A 106 6.63 -14.06 -8.50
CA ALA A 106 6.05 -14.54 -7.24
C ALA A 106 6.89 -15.69 -6.67
N LEU A 107 7.13 -15.68 -5.37
CA LEU A 107 7.87 -16.72 -4.65
C LEU A 107 6.92 -17.62 -3.88
N GLU A 108 7.36 -18.85 -3.59
CA GLU A 108 6.54 -19.87 -2.90
C GLU A 108 6.06 -19.44 -1.51
N ASN A 109 6.82 -18.56 -0.85
CA ASN A 109 6.49 -18.01 0.46
C ASN A 109 5.55 -16.79 0.43
N GLY A 110 4.97 -16.46 -0.74
CA GLY A 110 4.09 -15.31 -0.93
C GLY A 110 4.80 -13.96 -1.11
N SER A 111 6.13 -13.91 -0.98
CA SER A 111 6.90 -12.71 -1.30
C SER A 111 6.99 -12.49 -2.81
N ILE A 112 7.31 -11.27 -3.22
CA ILE A 112 7.50 -10.92 -4.63
C ILE A 112 8.92 -10.43 -4.84
N ARG A 113 9.60 -10.99 -5.83
CA ARG A 113 10.89 -10.50 -6.32
C ARG A 113 10.65 -9.58 -7.51
N LEU A 114 11.19 -8.37 -7.43
CA LEU A 114 11.31 -7.46 -8.56
C LEU A 114 12.77 -7.39 -8.99
N THR A 115 13.02 -7.60 -10.28
CA THR A 115 14.33 -7.41 -10.89
C THR A 115 14.25 -6.23 -11.85
N VAL A 116 14.87 -5.11 -11.46
CA VAL A 116 15.01 -3.92 -12.30
C VAL A 116 16.24 -4.10 -13.18
N ARG A 117 16.04 -4.13 -14.49
CA ARG A 117 17.13 -4.10 -15.47
C ARG A 117 17.40 -2.65 -15.83
N VAL A 118 18.47 -2.13 -15.25
CA VAL A 118 19.03 -0.82 -15.55
C VAL A 118 19.83 -0.97 -16.85
N GLY A 119 19.25 -0.53 -17.97
CA GLY A 119 19.91 -0.51 -19.27
C GLY A 119 20.39 0.90 -19.60
N GLY A 120 21.66 1.02 -19.97
CA GLY A 120 22.21 2.15 -20.74
C GLY A 120 22.13 1.87 -22.23
#